data_AF-A0A078LS61-F1
#
_entry.id   AF-A0A078LS61-F1
#
_cell.length_a   1.000
_cell.length_b   1.000
_cell.length_c   1.000
_cell.angle_alpha   90.00
_cell.angle_beta   90.00
_cell.angle_gamma   90.00
#
_symmetry.space_group_name_H-M   'P 1'
#
loop_
_entity.id
_entity.type
_entity.pdbx_description
1 polymer ?
#
loop_
_entity_poly.entity_id
_entity_poly.type
_entity_poly.pdbx_seq_one_letter_code
_entity_poly.pdbx_strand_id
1 'polypeptide(L)'
;MKQLDPRWLQLTRSLSATRWETLSRVIVPGVLGHVLTGVRLAIGILWIVLVPCEMLGVSAGLGYYILDTRDRLAYSELRAMVLLIGVLGFLLDAAARWLYSRWTHAR
;
A
#
# COMPACT_ATOMS: atom_id res chain seq x y z
N MET A 1 8.61 6.52 -16.61
CA MET A 1 7.71 6.90 -17.74
C MET A 1 8.22 6.30 -19.07
N LYS A 2 8.29 4.96 -19.21
CA LYS A 2 8.82 4.29 -20.42
C LYS A 2 8.04 3.04 -20.85
N GLN A 3 6.81 2.84 -20.36
CA GLN A 3 5.99 1.65 -20.66
C GLN A 3 4.58 1.98 -21.15
N LEU A 4 4.37 3.16 -21.74
CA LEU A 4 3.15 3.40 -22.50
C LEU A 4 3.41 2.98 -23.95
N ASP A 5 2.90 1.80 -24.25
CA ASP A 5 3.00 1.09 -25.52
C ASP A 5 2.50 1.99 -26.67
N PRO A 6 3.28 2.21 -27.73
CA PRO A 6 2.96 3.14 -28.83
C PRO A 6 1.65 2.80 -29.56
N ARG A 7 1.10 1.58 -29.37
CA ARG A 7 -0.21 1.17 -29.90
C ARG A 7 -1.38 1.98 -29.33
N TRP A 8 -1.27 2.50 -28.11
CA TRP A 8 -2.32 3.36 -27.51
C TRP A 8 -2.40 4.75 -28.17
N LEU A 9 -1.27 5.25 -28.66
CA LEU A 9 -1.18 6.52 -29.38
C LEU A 9 -1.75 6.42 -30.80
N GLN A 10 -1.70 5.24 -31.42
CA GLN A 10 -2.30 4.99 -32.74
C GLN A 10 -3.82 4.76 -32.67
N LEU A 11 -4.32 4.13 -31.60
CA LEU A 11 -5.75 3.87 -31.40
C LEU A 11 -6.54 5.17 -31.14
N THR A 12 -5.95 6.11 -30.38
CA THR A 12 -6.53 7.44 -30.13
C THR A 12 -6.61 8.29 -31.40
N ARG A 13 -5.74 8.06 -32.39
CA ARG A 13 -5.72 8.81 -33.65
C ARG A 13 -6.79 8.35 -34.65
N SER A 14 -7.30 7.12 -34.51
CA SER A 14 -8.28 6.53 -35.44
C SER A 14 -9.75 6.75 -35.03
N LEU A 15 -10.03 7.11 -33.76
CA LEU A 15 -11.41 7.14 -33.26
C LEU A 15 -12.06 8.53 -33.15
N SER A 16 -11.36 9.63 -33.43
CA SER A 16 -11.94 10.99 -33.37
C SER A 16 -12.81 11.26 -32.12
N ALA A 17 -12.48 10.63 -31.00
CA ALA A 17 -13.26 10.66 -29.76
C ALA A 17 -12.56 11.58 -28.75
N THR A 18 -13.34 12.45 -28.14
CA THR A 18 -12.90 13.49 -27.19
C THR A 18 -11.89 12.96 -26.18
N ARG A 19 -10.77 13.69 -26.01
CA ARG A 19 -9.63 13.30 -25.15
C ARG A 19 -10.05 12.85 -23.75
N TRP A 20 -11.15 13.40 -23.23
CA TRP A 20 -11.69 13.09 -21.91
C TRP A 20 -12.33 11.70 -21.77
N GLU A 21 -13.11 11.23 -22.76
CA GLU A 21 -13.76 9.91 -22.69
C GLU A 21 -12.75 8.77 -22.91
N THR A 22 -11.75 9.00 -23.77
CA THR A 22 -10.67 8.01 -23.99
C THR A 22 -9.75 7.91 -22.77
N LEU A 23 -9.49 9.02 -22.08
CA LEU A 23 -8.70 9.05 -20.85
C LEU A 23 -9.42 8.28 -19.72
N SER A 24 -10.70 8.58 -19.47
CA SER A 24 -11.46 7.94 -18.37
C SER A 24 -11.88 6.49 -18.64
N ARG A 25 -12.11 6.09 -19.89
CA ARG A 25 -12.71 4.78 -20.18
C ARG A 25 -11.71 3.72 -20.64
N VAL A 26 -10.50 4.13 -21.07
CA VAL A 26 -9.48 3.21 -21.60
C VAL A 26 -8.16 3.36 -20.85
N ILE A 27 -7.69 4.60 -20.60
CA ILE A 27 -6.41 4.84 -19.92
C ILE A 27 -6.53 4.65 -18.40
N VAL A 28 -7.61 5.13 -17.76
CA VAL A 28 -7.85 4.92 -16.33
C VAL A 28 -7.87 3.43 -15.97
N PRO A 29 -8.65 2.53 -16.60
CA PRO A 29 -8.61 1.10 -16.26
C PRO A 29 -7.27 0.43 -16.61
N GLY A 30 -6.58 0.89 -17.66
CA GLY A 30 -5.26 0.36 -18.05
C GLY A 30 -4.12 0.73 -17.09
N VAL A 31 -4.16 1.95 -16.53
CA VAL A 31 -3.17 2.43 -15.53
C VAL A 31 -3.55 2.03 -14.12
N LEU A 32 -4.83 1.78 -13.83
CA LEU A 32 -5.31 1.37 -12.50
C LEU A 32 -4.56 0.15 -11.97
N GLY A 33 -4.33 -0.86 -12.81
CA GLY A 33 -3.57 -2.06 -12.42
C GLY A 33 -2.11 -1.77 -12.01
N HIS A 34 -1.47 -0.82 -12.70
CA HIS A 34 -0.11 -0.37 -12.37
C HIS A 34 -0.10 0.51 -11.11
N VAL A 35 -1.06 1.41 -10.94
CA VAL A 35 -1.19 2.27 -9.75
C VAL A 35 -1.49 1.41 -8.51
N LEU A 36 -2.39 0.43 -8.61
CA LEU A 36 -2.71 -0.50 -7.53
C LEU A 36 -1.48 -1.32 -7.11
N THR A 37 -0.64 -1.71 -8.06
CA THR A 37 0.65 -2.37 -7.77
C THR A 37 1.60 -1.42 -7.03
N GLY A 38 1.66 -0.16 -7.45
CA GLY A 38 2.42 0.88 -6.75
C GLY A 38 1.92 1.15 -5.33
N VAL A 39 0.59 1.21 -5.14
CA VAL A 39 -0.05 1.39 -3.82
C VAL A 39 0.27 0.22 -2.89
N ARG A 40 0.22 -1.02 -3.37
CA ARG A 40 0.62 -2.20 -2.58
C ARG A 40 2.07 -2.07 -2.08
N LEU A 41 2.99 -1.72 -2.97
CA LEU A 41 4.40 -1.48 -2.62
C LEU A 41 4.53 -0.34 -1.60
N ALA A 42 3.80 0.76 -1.81
CA ALA A 42 3.80 1.90 -0.91
C ALA A 42 3.27 1.55 0.48
N ILE A 43 2.25 0.71 0.61
CA ILE A 43 1.73 0.25 1.92
C ILE A 43 2.79 -0.55 2.70
N GLY A 44 3.52 -1.44 2.01
CA GLY A 44 4.60 -2.19 2.66
C GLY A 44 5.74 -1.29 3.15
N ILE A 45 6.15 -0.33 2.32
CA ILE A 45 7.17 0.66 2.69
C ILE A 45 6.68 1.55 3.83
N LEU A 46 5.43 2.01 3.75
CA LEU A 46 4.80 2.82 4.78
C LEU A 46 4.82 2.09 6.12
N TRP A 47 4.48 0.80 6.16
CA TRP A 47 4.50 0.02 7.39
C TRP A 47 5.90 -0.04 8.04
N ILE A 48 6.93 -0.32 7.22
CA ILE A 48 8.32 -0.41 7.70
C ILE A 48 8.83 0.92 8.24
N VAL A 49 8.38 2.05 7.69
CA VAL A 49 8.77 3.39 8.14
C VAL A 49 7.92 3.88 9.32
N LEU A 50 6.61 3.58 9.32
CA LEU A 50 5.66 4.04 10.33
C LEU A 50 6.03 3.51 11.71
N VAL A 51 6.36 2.23 11.84
CA VAL A 51 6.67 1.60 13.14
C VAL A 51 7.84 2.31 13.86
N PRO A 52 9.04 2.45 13.28
CA PRO A 52 10.13 3.18 13.93
C PRO A 52 9.84 4.67 14.09
N CYS A 53 9.05 5.30 13.20
CA CYS A 53 8.56 6.66 13.41
C CYS A 53 7.70 6.77 14.69
N GLU A 54 6.82 5.81 14.96
CA GLU A 54 6.04 5.77 16.21
C GLU A 54 6.89 5.48 17.45
N MET A 55 7.98 4.73 17.29
CA MET A 55 8.91 4.44 18.40
C MET A 55 9.70 5.66 18.85
N LEU A 56 10.05 6.56 17.92
CA LEU A 56 10.97 7.68 18.19
C LEU A 56 10.28 9.05 18.20
N GLY A 57 9.18 9.21 17.47
CA GLY A 57 8.56 10.51 17.19
C GLY A 57 7.35 10.85 18.05
N VAL A 58 6.79 9.88 18.79
CA VAL A 58 5.52 10.06 19.50
C VAL A 58 5.58 9.41 20.88
N SER A 59 5.07 10.10 21.90
CA SER A 59 4.94 9.56 23.27
C SER A 59 3.70 8.67 23.46
N ALA A 60 3.09 8.21 22.37
CA ALA A 60 1.91 7.37 22.34
C ALA A 60 1.90 6.54 21.05
N GLY A 61 1.69 5.22 21.18
CA GLY A 61 1.67 4.29 20.04
C GLY A 61 2.16 2.90 20.42
N LEU A 62 1.95 1.92 19.54
CA LEU A 62 2.41 0.54 19.74
C LEU A 62 3.94 0.46 19.77
N GLY A 63 4.61 1.25 18.92
CA GLY A 63 6.07 1.38 18.91
C GLY A 63 6.61 1.96 20.22
N TYR A 64 6.01 3.04 20.72
CA TYR A 64 6.38 3.64 21.99
C TYR A 64 6.18 2.67 23.17
N TYR A 65 5.10 1.89 23.15
CA TYR A 65 4.81 0.93 24.21
C TYR A 65 5.88 -0.17 24.31
N ILE A 66 6.55 -0.53 23.21
CA ILE A 66 7.70 -1.44 23.26
C ILE A 66 8.83 -0.82 24.09
N LEU A 67 9.14 0.47 23.88
CA LEU A 67 10.20 1.16 24.61
C LEU A 67 9.87 1.27 26.10
N ASP A 68 8.63 1.65 26.45
CA ASP A 68 8.16 1.72 27.83
C ASP A 68 8.25 0.35 28.53
N THR A 69 7.75 -0.69 27.86
CA THR A 69 7.77 -2.06 28.40
C THR A 69 9.20 -2.60 28.55
N ARG A 70 10.09 -2.21 27.62
CA ARG A 70 11.52 -2.55 27.68
C ARG A 70 12.18 -1.89 28.89
N ASP A 71 11.86 -0.63 29.16
CA ASP A 71 12.37 0.13 30.31
C ASP A 71 11.90 -0.48 31.64
N ARG A 72 10.64 -0.92 31.69
CA ARG A 72 10.05 -1.64 32.83
C ARG A 72 10.55 -3.09 33.00
N LEU A 73 11.43 -3.57 32.13
CA LEU A 73 11.96 -4.96 32.13
C LEU A 73 10.87 -6.05 32.07
N ALA A 74 9.67 -5.70 31.60
CA ALA A 74 8.53 -6.62 31.53
C ALA A 74 8.61 -7.46 30.23
N TYR A 75 9.48 -8.47 30.22
CA TYR A 75 9.72 -9.33 29.05
C TYR A 75 8.47 -10.11 28.56
N SER A 76 7.47 -10.31 29.42
CA SER A 76 6.17 -10.87 29.04
C SER A 76 5.41 -9.94 28.11
N GLU A 77 5.27 -8.67 28.50
CA GLU A 77 4.58 -7.64 27.73
C GLU A 77 5.37 -7.27 26.46
N LEU A 78 6.70 -7.24 26.52
CA LEU A 78 7.55 -6.94 25.36
C LEU A 78 7.35 -7.97 24.25
N ARG A 79 7.32 -9.26 24.61
CA ARG A 79 7.03 -10.34 23.65
C ARG A 79 5.64 -10.21 23.06
N ALA A 80 4.63 -9.89 23.87
CA ALA A 80 3.26 -9.67 23.38
C ALA A 80 3.19 -8.52 22.36
N MET A 81 3.91 -7.41 22.60
CA MET A 81 3.94 -6.26 21.69
C MET A 81 4.63 -6.56 20.35
N VAL A 82 5.77 -7.26 20.38
CA VAL A 82 6.44 -7.70 19.14
C VAL A 82 5.53 -8.61 18.32
N LEU A 83 4.82 -9.53 18.98
CA LEU A 83 3.87 -10.44 18.34
C LEU A 83 2.68 -9.66 17.77
N LEU A 84 2.14 -8.69 18.52
CA LEU A 84 1.05 -7.82 18.09
C LEU A 84 1.42 -7.05 16.82
N ILE A 85 2.60 -6.43 16.77
CA ILE A 85 3.07 -5.67 15.59
C ILE A 85 3.28 -6.58 14.39
N GLY A 86 3.85 -7.77 14.59
CA GLY A 86 3.98 -8.77 13.53
C GLY A 86 2.61 -9.17 12.95
N VAL A 87 1.63 -9.42 13.81
CA VAL A 87 0.26 -9.75 13.41
C VAL A 87 -0.43 -8.57 12.70
N LEU A 88 -0.26 -7.35 13.19
CA LEU A 88 -0.84 -6.15 12.59
C LEU A 88 -0.26 -5.87 11.20
N GLY A 89 1.06 -6.03 11.05
CA GLY A 89 1.74 -5.92 9.76
C GLY A 89 1.29 -6.99 8.78
N PHE A 90 1.12 -8.23 9.25
CA PHE A 90 0.57 -9.32 8.44
C PHE A 90 -0.89 -9.05 8.04
N LEU A 91 -1.71 -8.55 8.95
CA LEU A 91 -3.10 -8.16 8.67
C LEU A 91 -3.17 -7.03 7.64
N LEU A 92 -2.30 -6.04 7.74
CA LEU A 92 -2.20 -4.95 6.77
C LEU A 92 -1.76 -5.45 5.39
N ASP A 93 -0.75 -6.32 5.32
CA ASP A 93 -0.33 -6.95 4.06
C ASP A 93 -1.45 -7.81 3.47
N ALA A 94 -2.12 -8.61 4.29
CA ALA A 94 -3.26 -9.43 3.89
C ALA A 94 -4.45 -8.59 3.42
N ALA A 95 -4.77 -7.49 4.11
CA ALA A 95 -5.81 -6.55 3.70
C ALA A 95 -5.47 -5.84 2.39
N ALA A 96 -4.22 -5.43 2.21
CA ALA A 96 -3.73 -4.84 0.97
C ALA A 96 -3.81 -5.84 -0.20
N ARG A 97 -3.45 -7.12 0.04
CA ARG A 97 -3.59 -8.20 -0.94
C ARG A 97 -5.04 -8.52 -1.25
N TRP A 98 -5.91 -8.57 -0.24
CA TRP A 98 -7.33 -8.82 -0.41
C TRP A 98 -8.01 -7.71 -1.21
N LEU A 99 -7.71 -6.45 -0.87
CA LEU A 99 -8.18 -5.29 -1.62
C LEU A 99 -7.72 -5.42 -3.07
N TYR A 100 -6.43 -5.64 -3.32
CA TYR A 100 -5.91 -5.85 -4.67
C TYR A 100 -6.64 -6.96 -5.44
N SER A 101 -6.82 -8.13 -4.82
CA SER A 101 -7.52 -9.27 -5.41
C SER A 101 -8.97 -8.94 -5.76
N ARG A 102 -9.66 -8.14 -4.95
CA ARG A 102 -11.06 -7.79 -5.16
C ARG A 102 -11.25 -6.82 -6.33
N TRP A 103 -10.27 -5.96 -6.63
CA TRP A 103 -10.30 -5.08 -7.79
C TRP A 103 -9.84 -5.76 -9.08
N THR A 104 -8.93 -6.74 -9.01
CA THR A 104 -8.50 -7.50 -10.20
C THR A 104 -9.49 -8.58 -10.63
N HIS A 105 -10.30 -9.13 -9.71
CA HIS A 105 -11.40 -10.05 -10.02
C HIS A 105 -12.68 -9.38 -10.53
N ALA A 106 -12.74 -8.05 -10.60
CA ALA A 106 -13.88 -7.35 -11.21
C ALA A 106 -13.85 -7.36 -12.75
N ARG A 107 -13.15 -8.33 -13.37
CA ARG A 107 -13.04 -8.51 -14.82
C ARG A 107 -13.28 -9.95 -15.22
#